data_AF-A0AB39ZM63-F1
#
_entry.id   AF-A0AB39ZM63-F1
#
_cell.length_a   1.000
_cell.length_b   1.000
_cell.length_c   1.000
_cell.angle_alpha   90.00
_cell.angle_beta   90.00
_cell.angle_gamma   90.00
#
_symmetry.space_group_name_H-M   'P 1'
#
loop_
_entity.id
_entity.type
_entity.pdbx_description
1 polymer ?
#
loop_
_entity_poly.entity_id
_entity_poly.type
_entity_poly.pdbx_seq_one_letter_code
_entity_poly.pdbx_strand_id
1 'polypeptide(L)'
;MSRYQYADQILEAFNVFHRPLLLEEVASYVAEMEAKSPEEVRLAVDNTLTAGWMHGFLTMKDGMFTLICGYWDEEQPVSGKKRTRHSAKPMLRSA
;
A
#
# COMPACT_ATOMS: atom_id res chain seq x y z
N MET A 1 -6.11 -12.03 -19.04
CA MET A 1 -5.39 -11.93 -17.76
C MET A 1 -5.62 -10.53 -17.20
N SER A 2 -6.24 -10.41 -16.03
CA SER A 2 -6.36 -9.11 -15.33
C SER A 2 -4.98 -8.73 -14.81
N ARG A 3 -4.55 -7.48 -15.02
CA ARG A 3 -3.18 -7.04 -14.78
C ARG A 3 -2.79 -6.98 -13.30
N TYR A 4 -3.76 -6.92 -12.40
CA TYR A 4 -3.58 -6.87 -10.95
C TYR A 4 -4.65 -7.72 -10.30
N GLN A 5 -4.36 -9.02 -10.19
CA GLN A 5 -5.27 -9.97 -9.57
C GLN A 5 -5.12 -9.87 -8.05
N TYR A 6 -6.24 -9.94 -7.33
CA TYR A 6 -6.30 -9.90 -5.87
C TYR A 6 -6.01 -8.55 -5.20
N ALA A 7 -6.06 -7.44 -5.94
CA ALA A 7 -5.80 -6.11 -5.36
C ALA A 7 -6.71 -5.79 -4.16
N ASP A 8 -8.00 -6.13 -4.25
CA ASP A 8 -8.96 -5.88 -3.16
C ASP A 8 -8.63 -6.72 -1.92
N GLN A 9 -8.36 -8.02 -2.10
CA GLN A 9 -7.98 -8.94 -1.01
C GLN A 9 -6.65 -8.53 -0.36
N ILE A 10 -5.70 -8.01 -1.14
CA ILE A 10 -4.43 -7.49 -0.63
C ILE A 10 -4.66 -6.24 0.22
N LEU A 11 -5.48 -5.30 -0.26
CA LEU A 11 -5.84 -4.10 0.52
C LEU A 11 -6.59 -4.47 1.81
N GLU A 12 -7.49 -5.44 1.73
CA GLU A 12 -8.21 -5.99 2.89
C GLU A 12 -7.25 -6.62 3.90
N ALA A 13 -6.25 -7.39 3.46
CA ALA A 13 -5.24 -7.96 4.35
C ALA A 13 -4.54 -6.86 5.16
N PHE A 14 -4.07 -5.80 4.49
CA PHE A 14 -3.53 -4.66 5.22
C PHE A 14 -4.57 -4.09 6.17
N ASN A 15 -5.81 -3.86 5.71
CA ASN A 15 -6.92 -3.32 6.49
C ASN A 15 -7.31 -4.16 7.74
N VAL A 16 -7.04 -5.46 7.74
CA VAL A 16 -7.30 -6.36 8.86
C VAL A 16 -6.15 -6.37 9.87
N PHE A 17 -4.90 -6.33 9.39
CA PHE A 17 -3.75 -6.51 10.27
C PHE A 17 -3.19 -5.22 10.87
N HIS A 18 -3.48 -4.05 10.29
CA HIS A 18 -3.03 -2.74 10.79
C HIS A 18 -1.49 -2.64 11.00
N ARG A 19 -0.69 -3.41 10.26
CA ARG A 19 0.76 -3.46 10.40
C ARG A 19 1.46 -3.76 9.08
N PRO A 20 2.80 -3.61 9.00
CA PRO A 20 3.58 -4.15 7.90
C PRO A 20 3.43 -5.68 7.78
N LEU A 21 3.34 -6.17 6.55
CA LEU A 21 3.14 -7.59 6.24
C LEU A 21 4.25 -8.13 5.35
N LEU A 22 4.65 -9.37 5.59
CA LEU A 22 5.52 -10.14 4.69
C LEU A 22 4.73 -10.66 3.49
N LEU A 23 5.44 -10.98 2.40
CA LEU A 23 4.82 -11.60 1.22
C LEU A 23 4.09 -12.90 1.58
N GLU A 24 4.67 -13.76 2.44
CA GLU A 24 4.02 -14.99 2.89
C GLU A 24 2.68 -14.72 3.60
N GLU A 25 2.61 -13.67 4.42
CA GLU A 25 1.41 -13.33 5.18
C GLU A 25 0.29 -12.85 4.26
N VAL A 26 0.61 -11.98 3.31
CA VAL A 26 -0.35 -11.51 2.32
C VAL A 26 -0.81 -12.66 1.42
N ALA A 27 0.12 -13.50 0.95
CA ALA A 27 -0.19 -14.65 0.11
C ALA A 27 -1.09 -15.66 0.83
N SER A 28 -0.83 -15.93 2.11
CA SER A 28 -1.66 -16.83 2.93
C SER A 28 -3.07 -16.28 3.12
N TYR A 29 -3.20 -14.99 3.43
CA TYR A 29 -4.52 -14.34 3.56
C TYR A 29 -5.32 -14.41 2.27
N VAL A 30 -4.70 -14.05 1.13
CA VAL A 30 -5.37 -14.10 -0.18
C VAL A 30 -5.75 -15.54 -0.56
N ALA A 31 -4.90 -16.52 -0.25
CA ALA A 31 -5.19 -17.93 -0.50
C ALA A 31 -6.42 -18.42 0.28
N GLU A 32 -6.53 -18.04 1.55
CA GLU A 32 -7.70 -18.35 2.40
C GLU A 32 -8.98 -17.74 1.83
N MET A 33 -8.95 -16.46 1.44
CA MET A 33 -10.11 -15.75 0.87
C MET A 33 -10.56 -16.32 -0.46
N GLU A 34 -9.64 -16.86 -1.25
CA GLU A 34 -9.89 -17.41 -2.59
C GLU A 34 -10.10 -18.93 -2.61
N ALA A 35 -10.04 -19.60 -1.44
CA ALA A 35 -10.04 -21.06 -1.32
C ALA A 35 -9.01 -21.75 -2.23
N LYS A 36 -7.80 -21.18 -2.30
CA LYS A 36 -6.65 -21.67 -3.09
C LYS A 36 -5.47 -22.00 -2.18
N SER A 37 -4.45 -22.63 -2.73
CA SER A 37 -3.16 -22.78 -2.05
C SER A 37 -2.33 -21.50 -2.12
N PRO A 38 -1.48 -21.21 -1.11
CA PRO A 38 -0.56 -20.08 -1.14
C PRO A 38 0.35 -20.07 -2.37
N GLU A 39 0.78 -21.24 -2.85
CA GLU A 39 1.65 -21.39 -4.02
C GLU A 39 0.97 -20.91 -5.30
N GLU A 40 -0.33 -21.15 -5.45
CA GLU A 40 -1.12 -20.74 -6.62
C GLU A 40 -1.27 -19.22 -6.72
N VAL A 41 -1.36 -18.53 -5.58
CA VAL A 41 -1.59 -17.08 -5.54
C VAL A 41 -0.29 -16.28 -5.40
N ARG A 42 0.80 -16.89 -4.94
CA ARG A 42 2.05 -16.20 -4.58
C ARG A 42 2.58 -15.29 -5.68
N LEU A 43 2.67 -15.78 -6.92
CA LEU A 43 3.20 -15.00 -8.03
C LEU A 43 2.31 -13.79 -8.37
N ALA A 44 0.99 -13.96 -8.32
CA ALA A 44 0.05 -12.89 -8.59
C ALA A 44 0.06 -11.82 -7.48
N VAL A 45 0.17 -12.26 -6.23
CA VAL A 45 0.30 -11.39 -5.06
C VAL A 45 1.60 -10.58 -5.12
N ASP A 46 2.73 -11.25 -5.39
CA ASP A 46 4.05 -10.59 -5.49
C ASP A 46 4.08 -9.54 -6.61
N ASN A 47 3.58 -9.87 -7.80
CA ASN A 47 3.48 -8.92 -8.90
C ASN A 47 2.63 -7.70 -8.54
N THR A 48 1.53 -7.91 -7.81
CA THR A 48 0.62 -6.83 -7.42
C THR A 48 1.20 -5.96 -6.30
N LEU A 49 1.87 -6.55 -5.31
CA LEU A 49 2.61 -5.81 -4.28
C LEU A 49 3.77 -5.01 -4.88
N THR A 50 4.51 -5.61 -5.80
CA THR A 50 5.59 -4.94 -6.53
C THR A 50 5.06 -3.75 -7.32
N ALA A 51 3.95 -3.91 -8.04
CA ALA A 51 3.30 -2.80 -8.72
C ALA A 51 2.85 -1.71 -7.73
N GLY A 52 2.22 -2.09 -6.63
CA GLY A 52 1.80 -1.16 -5.57
C GLY A 52 2.97 -0.35 -4.98
N TRP A 53 4.13 -0.99 -4.80
CA TRP A 53 5.36 -0.32 -4.37
C TRP A 53 5.92 0.62 -5.43
N MET A 54 6.03 0.16 -6.68
CA MET A 54 6.54 0.98 -7.80
C MET A 54 5.68 2.22 -8.07
N HIS A 55 4.37 2.12 -7.85
CA HIS A 55 3.43 3.24 -8.01
C HIS A 55 3.30 4.12 -6.76
N GLY A 56 4.00 3.80 -5.66
CA GLY A 56 4.01 4.62 -4.45
C GLY A 56 2.78 4.46 -3.56
N PHE A 57 2.05 3.34 -3.67
CA PHE A 57 0.97 2.98 -2.75
C PHE A 57 1.48 2.19 -1.54
N LEU A 58 2.57 1.45 -1.71
CA LEU A 58 3.23 0.68 -0.66
C LEU A 58 4.64 1.21 -0.43
N THR A 59 5.15 1.13 0.80
CA THR A 59 6.59 1.13 1.06
C THR A 59 7.06 -0.28 1.36
N MET A 60 8.25 -0.63 0.90
CA MET A 60 8.92 -1.86 1.27
C MET A 60 10.11 -1.54 2.18
N LYS A 61 10.19 -2.19 3.34
CA LYS A 61 11.33 -2.09 4.27
C LYS A 61 11.59 -3.45 4.88
N ASP A 62 12.84 -3.92 4.83
CA ASP A 62 13.27 -5.20 5.43
C ASP A 62 12.42 -6.40 4.99
N GLY A 63 11.98 -6.41 3.72
CA GLY A 63 11.12 -7.47 3.16
C GLY A 63 9.65 -7.38 3.54
N MET A 64 9.24 -6.35 4.30
CA MET A 64 7.85 -6.10 4.69
C MET A 64 7.25 -4.98 3.85
N PHE A 65 6.00 -5.18 3.45
CA PHE A 65 5.18 -4.21 2.75
C PHE A 65 4.32 -3.43 3.74
N THR A 66 4.22 -2.11 3.55
CA THR A 66 3.38 -1.22 4.37
C THR A 66 2.54 -0.35 3.45
N LEU A 67 1.23 -0.27 3.70
CA LEU A 67 0.32 0.59 2.95
C LEU A 67 0.55 2.07 3.31
N ILE A 68 0.76 2.93 2.31
CA ILE A 68 1.03 4.39 2.47
C ILE A 68 -0.27 5.18 2.69
N CYS A 69 -1.43 4.53 2.66
CA CYS A 69 -2.71 5.19 2.91
C CYS A 69 -2.85 5.49 4.41
N GLY A 70 -3.04 6.76 4.76
CA GLY A 70 -3.37 7.23 6.12
C GLY A 70 -4.76 6.81 6.60
N TYR A 71 -5.24 5.63 6.20
CA TYR A 71 -6.54 5.07 6.56
C TYR A 71 -6.60 4.60 8.02
N TRP A 72 -5.44 4.49 8.67
CA TRP A 72 -5.29 4.10 10.07
C TRP A 72 -5.26 5.28 11.04
N ASP A 73 -5.01 6.48 10.55
CA ASP A 73 -4.80 7.67 11.36
C ASP A 73 -6.13 8.36 11.69
N GLU A 74 -7.11 7.63 12.23
CA GLU A 74 -8.15 8.29 13.04
C GLU A 74 -7.67 8.57 14.47
N GLU A 75 -6.47 8.15 14.90
CA GLU A 75 -6.00 8.43 16.26
C GLU A 75 -4.52 8.84 16.48
N GLN A 76 -3.67 9.10 15.49
CA GLN A 76 -2.38 9.78 15.78
C GLN A 76 -1.94 10.80 14.71
N PRO A 77 -1.62 12.05 15.10
CA PRO A 77 -1.02 13.00 14.18
C PRO A 77 0.44 12.59 13.96
N VAL A 78 0.74 11.94 12.84
CA VAL A 78 2.12 11.75 12.39
C VAL A 78 2.71 13.10 12.03
N SER A 79 3.26 13.77 13.04
CA SER A 79 4.21 14.86 12.88
C SER A 79 5.40 14.33 12.06
N GLY A 80 5.69 14.97 10.92
CA GLY A 80 7.02 14.79 10.30
C GLY A 80 7.09 14.38 8.83
N LYS A 81 6.09 14.64 7.98
CA LYS A 81 6.37 14.83 6.54
C LYS A 81 6.07 16.27 6.15
N LYS A 82 7.13 17.08 6.11
CA LYS A 82 7.15 18.39 5.44
C LYS A 82 6.67 18.20 4.00
N ARG A 83 5.37 18.37 3.77
CA ARG A 83 4.86 18.80 2.47
C ARG A 83 5.45 20.18 2.25
N THR A 84 6.51 20.25 1.46
CA THR A 84 6.95 21.50 0.83
C THR A 84 5.81 21.94 -0.08
N ARG A 85 4.80 22.61 0.49
CA ARG A 85 3.86 23.41 -0.27
C ARG A 85 4.69 24.52 -0.88
N HIS A 86 5.03 24.39 -2.15
CA HIS A 86 5.43 25.53 -2.96
C HIS A 86 4.24 26.50 -2.93
N SER A 87 4.27 27.44 -2.01
CA SER A 87 3.43 28.62 -2.04
C SER A 87 3.87 29.41 -3.27
N ALA A 88 3.22 29.19 -4.40
CA ALA A 88 3.26 30.13 -5.51
C ALA A 88 2.72 31.46 -4.95
N LYS A 89 3.63 32.41 -4.68
CA LYS A 89 3.27 33.78 -4.35
C LYS A 89 2.52 34.36 -5.56
N PRO A 90 1.26 34.81 -5.45
CA PRO A 90 0.68 35.62 -6.51
C PRO A 90 1.39 36.96 -6.51
N MET A 91 2.15 37.24 -7.56
CA MET A 91 2.71 38.57 -7.80
C MET A 91 1.56 39.50 -8.20
N LEU A 92 0.99 40.20 -7.22
CA LEU A 92 0.21 41.41 -7.49
C LEU A 92 1.16 42.47 -8.04
N ARG A 93 1.11 42.69 -9.36
CA ARG A 93 1.67 43.90 -9.97
C ARG A 93 0.62 45.01 -9.84
N SER A 94 0.92 45.98 -9.01
CA SER A 94 0.28 47.30 -9.01
C SER A 94 1.32 48.32 -9.48
N ALA A 95 1.09 48.91 -10.65
CA ALA A 95 1.47 50.27 -11.06
C ALA A 95 0.98 50.47 -12.49
#